data_AF-A0A820Z6H7-F1
#
_entry.id   AF-A0A820Z6H7-F1
#
_cell.length_a   1.000
_cell.length_b   1.000
_cell.length_c   1.000
_cell.angle_alpha   90.00
_cell.angle_beta   90.00
_cell.angle_gamma   90.00
#
_symmetry.space_group_name_H-M   'P 1'
#
loop_
_entity.id
_entity.type
_entity.pdbx_description
1 polymer ?
#
loop_
_entity_poly.entity_id
_entity_poly.type
_entity_poly.pdbx_seq_one_letter_code
_entity_poly.pdbx_strand_id
1 'polypeptide(L)'
;MLSIDPESKSNEFYIKVRKSMIKFESDDWTLYVVNHSRPIPLSLNNQVIRLLSDLGNSNGVFESIQTRCIDRKECWHPPAKCYLNPLDSVDQSVINENQQKYKNANNFRIRDKIPLPVNEARCLFGIADETGTLKPGECVIQYCSRENSSTSEKYIVSTVTKNPCLHPGDIRKLKVVYVPKLQSCIRDGIVFSSNGHRPSFNEMTRADLDGYQYWAYWDDEFQIEEVVKPLFYSLAKKTCVNQIKNELIVDHVLDTFRDTAPDIIANTHSVIADKHSDGTLSKECEECALLFARAIDARKTGENINLTSIMRLIDKYCQIYPEWMMKFGTPKMDPPSMSINEILHRKAQDA
;
A
#
# COMPACT_ATOMS: atom_id res chain seq x y z
N MET A 1 11.18 7.28 -10.40
CA MET A 1 11.86 5.98 -10.58
C MET A 1 12.67 5.90 -11.87
N LEU A 2 13.84 5.26 -11.83
CA LEU A 2 14.64 4.85 -13.02
C LEU A 2 14.55 3.33 -13.17
N SER A 3 14.51 2.84 -14.41
CA SER A 3 14.52 1.42 -14.75
C SER A 3 15.45 1.15 -15.92
N ILE A 4 15.87 -0.09 -16.08
CA ILE A 4 16.67 -0.52 -17.24
C ILE A 4 15.79 -0.41 -18.49
N ASP A 5 16.32 0.19 -19.55
CA ASP A 5 15.65 0.25 -20.85
C ASP A 5 15.72 -1.14 -21.51
N PRO A 6 14.56 -1.81 -21.74
CA PRO A 6 14.51 -3.12 -22.37
C PRO A 6 14.97 -3.13 -23.83
N GLU A 7 15.09 -1.97 -24.48
CA GLU A 7 15.50 -1.85 -25.87
C GLU A 7 16.96 -1.43 -26.04
N SER A 8 17.65 -1.11 -24.93
CA SER A 8 19.04 -0.63 -25.01
C SER A 8 19.96 -1.72 -25.56
N LYS A 9 20.65 -1.37 -26.65
CA LYS A 9 21.72 -2.17 -27.28
C LYS A 9 23.10 -1.52 -27.13
N SER A 10 23.17 -0.37 -26.45
CA SER A 10 24.39 0.40 -26.32
C SER A 10 25.22 -0.06 -25.13
N ASN A 11 26.55 -0.02 -25.28
CA ASN A 11 27.50 -0.20 -24.17
C ASN A 11 27.75 1.11 -23.41
N GLU A 12 27.12 2.22 -23.82
CA GLU A 12 27.23 3.52 -23.17
C GLU A 12 26.12 3.73 -22.14
N PHE A 13 26.45 4.44 -21.05
CA PHE A 13 25.52 4.72 -19.97
C PHE A 13 24.76 6.02 -20.22
N TYR A 14 23.47 5.92 -20.46
CA TYR A 14 22.57 7.06 -20.59
C TYR A 14 21.47 7.01 -19.54
N ILE A 15 21.11 8.17 -19.00
CA ILE A 15 19.93 8.35 -18.15
C ILE A 15 18.94 9.24 -18.90
N LYS A 16 17.71 8.76 -19.03
CA LYS A 16 16.61 9.53 -19.61
C LYS A 16 15.64 9.95 -18.51
N VAL A 17 15.37 11.25 -18.42
CA VAL A 17 14.42 11.81 -17.46
C VAL A 17 13.17 12.31 -18.16
N ARG A 18 12.00 12.08 -17.56
CA ARG A 18 10.71 12.62 -18.05
C ARG A 18 10.51 14.03 -17.50
N LYS A 19 9.73 14.87 -18.20
CA LYS A 19 9.35 16.21 -17.72
C LYS A 19 8.75 16.19 -16.31
N SER A 20 7.98 15.14 -15.97
CA SER A 20 7.38 14.96 -14.65
C SER A 20 8.38 14.69 -13.52
N MET A 21 9.61 14.27 -13.84
CA MET A 21 10.69 14.00 -12.89
C MET A 21 11.46 15.26 -12.52
N ILE A 22 11.47 16.27 -13.39
CA ILE A 22 12.10 17.57 -13.15
C ILE A 22 11.18 18.41 -12.28
N LYS A 23 11.62 18.75 -11.07
CA LYS A 23 10.83 19.54 -10.09
C LYS A 23 11.20 21.02 -10.07
N PHE A 24 12.47 21.33 -10.35
CA PHE A 24 13.05 22.67 -10.44
C PHE A 24 14.35 22.58 -11.27
N GLU A 25 14.86 23.73 -11.72
CA GLU A 25 16.14 23.82 -12.45
C GLU A 25 17.33 23.60 -11.51
N SER A 26 18.32 22.84 -11.97
CA SER A 26 19.53 22.51 -11.19
C SER A 26 20.69 22.18 -12.13
N ASP A 27 21.90 22.51 -11.70
CA ASP A 27 23.15 22.17 -12.39
C ASP A 27 23.82 20.90 -11.83
N ASP A 28 23.19 20.25 -10.84
CA ASP A 28 23.69 19.00 -10.26
C ASP A 28 23.31 17.78 -11.12
N TRP A 29 24.32 17.06 -11.58
CA TRP A 29 24.20 15.86 -12.42
C TRP A 29 24.49 14.55 -11.66
N THR A 30 24.64 14.62 -10.34
CA THR A 30 24.96 13.46 -9.50
C THR A 30 23.76 12.54 -9.33
N LEU A 31 23.94 11.24 -9.58
CA LEU A 31 22.90 10.25 -9.33
C LEU A 31 22.90 9.81 -7.86
N TYR A 32 21.88 10.23 -7.11
CA TYR A 32 21.64 9.76 -5.74
C TYR A 32 20.62 8.62 -5.70
N VAL A 33 21.04 7.44 -5.25
CA VAL A 33 20.18 6.25 -5.11
C VAL A 33 19.63 6.17 -3.68
N VAL A 34 18.34 6.46 -3.52
CA VAL A 34 17.67 6.43 -2.20
C VAL A 34 17.18 5.02 -1.83
N ASN A 35 16.79 4.22 -2.81
CA ASN A 35 16.29 2.86 -2.62
C ASN A 35 16.42 2.04 -3.92
N HIS A 36 16.24 0.72 -3.82
CA HIS A 36 16.29 -0.21 -4.97
C HIS A 36 15.28 -1.34 -4.82
N SER A 37 14.96 -2.01 -5.93
CA SER A 37 14.02 -3.13 -5.94
C SER A 37 14.61 -4.36 -5.24
N ARG A 38 13.81 -5.01 -4.40
CA ARG A 38 14.18 -6.19 -3.61
C ARG A 38 12.91 -6.92 -3.16
N PRO A 39 13.01 -8.19 -2.70
CA PRO A 39 11.86 -8.88 -2.13
C PRO A 39 11.40 -8.18 -0.84
N ILE A 40 10.25 -7.49 -0.90
CA ILE A 40 9.64 -6.83 0.25
C ILE A 40 8.35 -7.60 0.62
N PRO A 41 8.28 -8.21 1.81
CA PRO A 41 7.10 -8.93 2.25
C PRO A 41 5.90 -7.99 2.38
N LEU A 42 4.70 -8.54 2.19
CA LEU A 42 3.45 -7.82 2.34
C LEU A 42 2.75 -8.22 3.63
N SER A 43 2.06 -7.28 4.27
CA SER A 43 1.16 -7.57 5.38
C SER A 43 -0.10 -6.73 5.23
N LEU A 44 -1.26 -7.38 5.29
CA LEU A 44 -2.55 -6.70 5.26
C LEU A 44 -2.76 -5.94 6.57
N ASN A 45 -3.14 -4.67 6.48
CA ASN A 45 -3.59 -3.88 7.61
C ASN A 45 -5.11 -3.85 7.68
N ASN A 46 -5.63 -3.36 8.81
CA ASN A 46 -7.07 -3.28 9.08
C ASN A 46 -7.85 -2.47 8.02
N GLN A 47 -7.23 -1.46 7.39
CA GLN A 47 -7.88 -0.71 6.30
C GLN A 47 -8.11 -1.59 5.06
N VAL A 48 -7.06 -2.26 4.57
CA VAL A 48 -7.16 -3.09 3.36
C VAL A 48 -8.00 -4.33 3.62
N ILE A 49 -7.93 -4.92 4.82
CA ILE A 49 -8.81 -6.03 5.23
C ILE A 49 -10.28 -5.60 5.13
N ARG A 50 -10.61 -4.42 5.67
CA ARG A 50 -11.99 -3.91 5.61
C ARG A 50 -12.46 -3.68 4.17
N LEU A 51 -11.62 -3.07 3.33
CA LEU A 51 -11.94 -2.84 1.92
C LEU A 51 -12.18 -4.16 1.18
N LEU A 52 -11.31 -5.16 1.37
CA LEU A 52 -11.45 -6.46 0.74
C LEU A 52 -12.72 -7.19 1.20
N SER A 53 -13.05 -7.10 2.49
CA SER A 53 -14.27 -7.70 3.06
C SER A 53 -15.53 -7.06 2.46
N ASP A 54 -15.58 -5.73 2.39
CA ASP A 54 -16.72 -5.01 1.80
C ASP A 54 -16.84 -5.22 0.27
N LEU A 55 -15.75 -5.62 -0.39
CA LEU A 55 -15.72 -6.04 -1.79
C LEU A 55 -16.13 -7.51 -2.02
N GLY A 56 -16.68 -8.18 -0.99
CA GLY A 56 -17.29 -9.50 -1.09
C GLY A 56 -16.44 -10.67 -0.59
N ASN A 57 -15.23 -10.42 -0.08
CA ASN A 57 -14.40 -11.51 0.46
C ASN A 57 -14.97 -11.97 1.80
N SER A 58 -15.22 -13.28 1.93
CA SER A 58 -15.74 -13.86 3.16
C SER A 58 -14.76 -13.73 4.34
N ASN A 59 -15.29 -13.62 5.56
CA ASN A 59 -14.49 -13.59 6.78
C ASN A 59 -13.55 -14.79 6.91
N GLY A 60 -13.99 -15.97 6.46
CA GLY A 60 -13.23 -17.21 6.49
C GLY A 60 -11.89 -17.15 5.74
N VAL A 61 -11.80 -16.34 4.67
CA VAL A 61 -10.53 -16.12 3.95
C VAL A 61 -9.50 -15.48 4.88
N PHE A 62 -9.85 -14.35 5.49
CA PHE A 62 -8.94 -13.63 6.39
C PHE A 62 -8.61 -14.44 7.65
N GLU A 63 -9.60 -15.14 8.21
CA GLU A 63 -9.40 -16.00 9.37
C GLU A 63 -8.46 -17.17 9.06
N SER A 64 -8.57 -17.78 7.86
CA SER A 64 -7.68 -18.83 7.39
C SER A 64 -6.25 -18.32 7.27
N ILE A 65 -6.05 -17.17 6.61
CA ILE A 65 -4.73 -16.54 6.48
C ILE A 65 -4.14 -16.25 7.87
N GLN A 66 -4.91 -15.64 8.77
CA GLN A 66 -4.46 -15.35 10.14
C GLN A 66 -4.08 -16.63 10.89
N THR A 67 -4.90 -17.68 10.81
CA THR A 67 -4.59 -18.99 11.40
C THR A 67 -3.31 -19.58 10.83
N ARG A 68 -3.12 -19.54 9.50
CA ARG A 68 -1.87 -20.00 8.87
C ARG A 68 -0.66 -19.25 9.45
N CYS A 69 -0.78 -17.97 9.73
CA CYS A 69 0.31 -17.18 10.30
C CYS A 69 0.55 -17.37 11.79
N ILE A 70 -0.50 -17.72 12.56
CA ILE A 70 -0.41 -18.06 13.98
C ILE A 70 0.18 -19.48 14.13
N ASP A 71 -0.38 -20.46 13.42
CA ASP A 71 -0.05 -21.88 13.55
C ASP A 71 1.27 -22.25 12.87
N ARG A 72 1.56 -21.62 11.72
CA ARG A 72 2.75 -21.92 10.92
C ARG A 72 3.66 -20.70 10.89
N LYS A 73 4.95 -20.91 11.17
CA LYS A 73 6.03 -19.93 10.94
C LYS A 73 6.22 -19.55 9.45
N GLU A 74 5.29 -19.94 8.57
CA GLU A 74 5.36 -19.78 7.11
C GLU A 74 5.26 -18.32 6.65
N CYS A 75 4.51 -17.48 7.37
CA CYS A 75 4.24 -16.10 6.95
C CYS A 75 5.43 -15.14 7.15
N TRP A 76 6.49 -15.54 7.84
CA TRP A 76 7.59 -14.62 8.16
C TRP A 76 8.98 -15.24 8.10
N HIS A 77 9.34 -15.69 6.90
CA HIS A 77 10.75 -15.78 6.55
C HIS A 77 10.94 -14.94 5.29
N PRO A 78 11.74 -13.85 5.29
CA PRO A 78 12.38 -13.38 4.08
C PRO A 78 13.12 -14.58 3.45
N PRO A 79 13.37 -14.64 2.13
CA PRO A 79 14.31 -15.64 1.63
C PRO A 79 15.63 -15.44 2.39
N ALA A 80 16.00 -16.40 3.25
CA ALA A 80 17.19 -16.28 4.08
C ALA A 80 18.44 -16.03 3.21
N LYS A 81 18.44 -16.58 1.99
CA LYS A 81 19.50 -16.34 0.99
C LYS A 81 19.58 -14.90 0.43
N CYS A 82 18.57 -14.05 0.64
CA CYS A 82 18.58 -12.67 0.14
C CYS A 82 19.05 -11.63 1.17
N TYR A 83 19.13 -11.99 2.46
CA TYR A 83 19.52 -11.08 3.54
C TYR A 83 20.67 -11.59 4.42
N LEU A 84 21.12 -12.85 4.26
CA LEU A 84 22.27 -13.36 4.99
C LEU A 84 23.56 -12.94 4.29
N ASN A 85 24.20 -11.89 4.81
CA ASN A 85 25.65 -11.94 4.91
C ASN A 85 26.01 -13.14 5.79
N PRO A 86 27.01 -13.97 5.43
CA PRO A 86 27.47 -15.06 6.26
C PRO A 86 28.19 -14.46 7.47
N LEU A 87 27.44 -14.14 8.52
CA LEU A 87 28.02 -13.94 9.84
C LEU A 87 28.13 -15.31 10.48
N ASP A 88 29.28 -15.91 10.26
CA ASP A 88 29.79 -17.06 11.00
C ASP A 88 29.80 -16.75 12.51
N SER A 89 29.46 -17.75 13.33
CA SER A 89 29.62 -17.81 14.81
C SER A 89 28.67 -16.98 15.71
N VAL A 90 27.34 -17.11 15.55
CA VAL A 90 26.39 -16.65 16.59
C VAL A 90 26.02 -17.81 17.53
N ASP A 91 26.16 -17.58 18.84
CA ASP A 91 25.83 -18.52 19.91
C ASP A 91 24.33 -18.90 19.91
N GLN A 92 24.05 -20.19 19.98
CA GLN A 92 22.70 -20.76 19.92
C GLN A 92 21.78 -20.30 21.06
N SER A 93 22.35 -19.92 22.20
CA SER A 93 21.61 -19.37 23.35
C SER A 93 21.01 -17.99 23.04
N VAL A 94 21.77 -17.12 22.36
CA VAL A 94 21.33 -15.80 21.89
C VAL A 94 20.26 -15.94 20.81
N ILE A 95 20.36 -16.96 19.95
CA ILE A 95 19.31 -17.29 18.97
C ILE A 95 18.00 -17.67 19.68
N ASN A 96 18.06 -18.47 20.75
CA ASN A 96 16.87 -18.93 21.47
C ASN A 96 16.17 -17.83 22.30
N GLU A 97 16.91 -16.98 23.01
CA GLU A 97 16.32 -15.82 23.70
C GLU A 97 15.69 -14.83 22.72
N ASN A 98 16.37 -14.58 21.60
CA ASN A 98 15.82 -13.74 20.55
C ASN A 98 14.57 -14.39 19.95
N GLN A 99 14.54 -15.71 19.72
CA GLN A 99 13.35 -16.41 19.23
C GLN A 99 12.14 -16.22 20.14
N GLN A 100 12.29 -16.24 21.47
CA GLN A 100 11.17 -16.03 22.39
C GLN A 100 10.70 -14.57 22.40
N LYS A 101 11.62 -13.59 22.37
CA LYS A 101 11.29 -12.16 22.18
C LYS A 101 10.60 -11.92 20.83
N TYR A 102 11.06 -12.60 19.77
CA TYR A 102 10.44 -12.57 18.44
C TYR A 102 9.05 -13.18 18.45
N LYS A 103 8.79 -14.28 19.15
CA LYS A 103 7.44 -14.86 19.29
C LYS A 103 6.47 -13.87 19.95
N ASN A 104 6.86 -13.26 21.07
CA ASN A 104 6.01 -12.27 21.76
C ASN A 104 5.75 -11.03 20.89
N ALA A 105 6.78 -10.55 20.18
CA ALA A 105 6.63 -9.44 19.22
C ALA A 105 5.80 -9.83 17.98
N ASN A 106 5.83 -11.11 17.57
CA ASN A 106 5.05 -11.62 16.44
C ASN A 106 3.57 -11.74 16.79
N ASN A 107 3.22 -12.24 17.98
CA ASN A 107 1.84 -12.28 18.45
C ASN A 107 1.27 -10.86 18.58
N PHE A 108 2.06 -9.88 19.03
CA PHE A 108 1.64 -8.48 19.03
C PHE A 108 1.44 -7.92 17.62
N ARG A 109 2.29 -8.29 16.66
CA ARG A 109 2.19 -7.83 15.26
C ARG A 109 0.99 -8.41 14.50
N ILE A 110 0.61 -9.66 14.77
CA ILE A 110 -0.54 -10.32 14.14
C ILE A 110 -1.87 -9.63 14.54
N ARG A 111 -1.90 -8.95 15.69
CA ARG A 111 -3.07 -8.16 16.13
C ARG A 111 -3.36 -6.96 15.24
N ASP A 112 -2.33 -6.36 14.64
CA ASP A 112 -2.45 -5.13 13.86
C ASP A 112 -2.34 -5.37 12.35
N LYS A 113 -1.60 -6.41 11.94
CA LYS A 113 -1.33 -6.73 10.54
C LYS A 113 -1.17 -8.23 10.31
N ILE A 114 -1.79 -8.74 9.26
CA ILE A 114 -1.68 -10.15 8.84
C ILE A 114 -0.60 -10.25 7.76
N PRO A 115 0.58 -10.86 8.04
CA PRO A 115 1.59 -11.08 7.03
C PRO A 115 1.09 -12.06 5.96
N LEU A 116 1.38 -11.79 4.68
CA LEU A 116 1.03 -12.69 3.59
C LEU A 116 2.22 -13.53 3.15
N PRO A 117 2.01 -14.78 2.68
CA PRO A 117 3.07 -15.61 2.18
C PRO A 117 3.82 -14.96 1.03
N VAL A 118 5.13 -15.10 1.08
CA VAL A 118 6.00 -14.42 0.13
C VAL A 118 5.80 -14.94 -1.31
N ASN A 119 5.34 -16.15 -1.54
CA ASN A 119 5.15 -16.62 -2.92
C ASN A 119 3.80 -16.18 -3.52
N GLU A 120 2.93 -15.58 -2.72
CA GLU A 120 1.55 -15.20 -3.04
C GLU A 120 1.35 -13.68 -3.10
N ALA A 121 2.19 -12.93 -2.38
CA ALA A 121 2.09 -11.47 -2.35
C ALA A 121 3.42 -10.73 -2.05
N ARG A 122 3.52 -9.49 -2.56
CA ARG A 122 4.70 -8.61 -2.39
C ARG A 122 4.30 -7.13 -2.30
N CYS A 123 5.14 -6.35 -1.63
CA CYS A 123 5.26 -4.92 -1.94
C CYS A 123 6.27 -4.77 -3.10
N LEU A 124 5.85 -4.18 -4.21
CA LEU A 124 6.64 -4.08 -5.45
C LEU A 124 6.83 -2.62 -5.87
N PHE A 125 8.01 -2.26 -6.36
CA PHE A 125 8.20 -0.95 -6.99
C PHE A 125 7.50 -0.90 -8.34
N GLY A 126 6.77 0.17 -8.59
CA GLY A 126 6.08 0.39 -9.86
C GLY A 126 6.93 1.14 -10.88
N ILE A 127 6.92 0.66 -12.13
CA ILE A 127 7.46 1.37 -13.30
C ILE A 127 6.45 1.39 -14.44
N ALA A 128 6.66 2.27 -15.42
CA ALA A 128 5.85 2.33 -16.62
C ALA A 128 6.45 1.43 -17.71
N ASP A 129 5.58 0.84 -18.50
CA ASP A 129 5.96 0.23 -19.77
C ASP A 129 6.26 1.32 -20.81
N GLU A 130 7.54 1.62 -21.01
CA GLU A 130 8.00 2.59 -22.01
C GLU A 130 7.95 2.06 -23.44
N THR A 131 7.77 0.75 -23.65
CA THR A 131 7.67 0.16 -25.00
C THR A 131 6.24 0.15 -25.53
N GLY A 132 5.26 0.49 -24.70
CA GLY A 132 3.84 0.53 -25.08
C GLY A 132 3.25 -0.84 -25.44
N THR A 133 3.87 -1.92 -24.94
CA THR A 133 3.51 -3.31 -25.24
C THR A 133 2.27 -3.78 -24.49
N LEU A 134 2.08 -3.34 -23.24
CA LEU A 134 0.98 -3.74 -22.37
C LEU A 134 -0.31 -3.01 -22.73
N LYS A 135 -1.45 -3.72 -22.77
CA LYS A 135 -2.77 -3.10 -22.95
C LYS A 135 -3.27 -2.47 -21.63
N PRO A 136 -4.25 -1.55 -21.68
CA PRO A 136 -4.88 -1.05 -20.47
C PRO A 136 -5.41 -2.19 -19.59
N GLY A 137 -5.10 -2.17 -18.29
CA GLY A 137 -5.46 -3.24 -17.34
C GLY A 137 -4.51 -4.44 -17.29
N GLU A 138 -3.49 -4.47 -18.16
CA GLU A 138 -2.41 -5.47 -18.09
C GLU A 138 -1.20 -4.94 -17.30
N CYS A 139 -0.52 -5.84 -16.60
CA CYS A 139 0.74 -5.57 -15.93
C CYS A 139 1.72 -6.74 -16.08
N VAL A 140 3.00 -6.47 -15.84
CA VAL A 140 4.02 -7.50 -15.64
C VAL A 140 4.42 -7.47 -14.18
N ILE A 141 4.38 -8.61 -13.50
CA ILE A 141 4.94 -8.76 -12.16
C ILE A 141 6.14 -9.70 -12.27
N GLN A 142 7.28 -9.26 -11.76
CA GLN A 142 8.49 -10.08 -11.67
C GLN A 142 9.02 -10.02 -10.26
N TYR A 143 9.23 -11.19 -9.65
CA TYR A 143 9.72 -11.33 -8.29
C TYR A 143 10.76 -12.44 -8.20
N CYS A 144 11.67 -12.34 -7.24
CA CYS A 144 12.62 -13.42 -6.99
C CYS A 144 11.90 -14.57 -6.26
N SER A 145 11.81 -15.75 -6.92
CA SER A 145 11.29 -16.98 -6.31
C SER A 145 12.35 -17.64 -5.42
N ARG A 146 11.90 -18.36 -4.38
CA ARG A 146 12.76 -19.21 -3.52
C ARG A 146 13.22 -20.49 -4.21
N GLU A 147 12.45 -20.95 -5.17
CA GLU A 147 12.69 -22.15 -5.95
C GLU A 147 13.01 -21.72 -7.38
N ASN A 148 13.90 -22.43 -8.08
CA ASN A 148 14.20 -22.20 -9.50
C ASN A 148 13.01 -22.56 -10.41
N SER A 149 11.78 -22.40 -9.95
CA SER A 149 10.59 -22.49 -10.76
C SER A 149 10.53 -21.23 -11.63
N SER A 150 10.70 -21.45 -12.93
CA SER A 150 10.29 -20.53 -13.97
C SER A 150 8.94 -19.91 -13.59
N THR A 151 8.87 -18.58 -13.59
CA THR A 151 7.58 -17.87 -13.61
C THR A 151 6.78 -18.45 -14.77
N SER A 152 5.91 -19.41 -14.47
CA SER A 152 5.15 -20.13 -15.48
C SER A 152 4.35 -19.13 -16.30
N GLU A 153 4.19 -19.39 -17.60
CA GLU A 153 3.40 -18.63 -18.58
C GLU A 153 1.89 -18.61 -18.26
N LYS A 154 1.51 -18.51 -16.99
CA LYS A 154 0.13 -18.45 -16.55
C LYS A 154 -0.27 -16.98 -16.43
N TYR A 155 -1.35 -16.64 -17.10
CA TYR A 155 -2.08 -15.42 -16.79
C TYR A 155 -2.62 -15.55 -15.38
N ILE A 156 -2.21 -14.64 -14.50
CA ILE A 156 -2.71 -14.58 -13.14
C ILE A 156 -3.43 -13.24 -13.00
N VAL A 157 -4.66 -13.25 -12.51
CA VAL A 157 -5.31 -12.00 -12.11
C VAL A 157 -4.71 -11.64 -10.76
N SER A 158 -3.94 -10.57 -10.71
CA SER A 158 -3.45 -10.04 -9.46
C SER A 158 -4.37 -8.92 -9.03
N THR A 159 -4.70 -8.92 -7.75
CA THR A 159 -5.31 -7.76 -7.16
C THR A 159 -4.20 -6.87 -6.60
N VAL A 160 -4.27 -5.57 -6.90
CA VAL A 160 -3.21 -4.59 -6.68
C VAL A 160 -3.82 -3.36 -6.01
N THR A 161 -3.10 -2.80 -5.04
CA THR A 161 -3.45 -1.53 -4.40
C THR A 161 -2.19 -0.74 -4.01
N LYS A 162 -2.37 0.48 -3.51
CA LYS A 162 -1.35 1.26 -2.83
C LYS A 162 -1.86 1.62 -1.44
N ASN A 163 -1.05 1.34 -0.43
CA ASN A 163 -1.37 1.67 0.96
C ASN A 163 -0.68 2.98 1.38
N PRO A 164 -1.34 3.88 2.15
CA PRO A 164 -2.74 3.81 2.62
C PRO A 164 -3.77 4.06 1.52
N CYS A 165 -4.88 3.33 1.56
CA CYS A 165 -6.06 3.53 0.72
C CYS A 165 -7.33 3.46 1.58
N LEU A 166 -8.35 4.24 1.18
CA LEU A 166 -9.64 4.31 1.88
C LEU A 166 -10.83 4.03 0.95
N HIS A 167 -10.69 4.26 -0.37
CA HIS A 167 -11.79 4.07 -1.29
C HIS A 167 -11.78 2.63 -1.85
N PRO A 168 -12.91 1.92 -1.94
CA PRO A 168 -12.96 0.57 -2.54
C PRO A 168 -12.38 0.51 -3.95
N GLY A 169 -12.54 1.58 -4.73
CA GLY A 169 -11.96 1.72 -6.08
C GLY A 169 -10.43 1.84 -6.13
N ASP A 170 -9.75 1.99 -4.98
CA ASP A 170 -8.28 1.90 -4.86
C ASP A 170 -7.79 0.44 -4.90
N ILE A 171 -8.68 -0.54 -4.78
CA ILE A 171 -8.39 -1.95 -5.01
C ILE A 171 -8.66 -2.27 -6.49
N ARG A 172 -7.64 -2.73 -7.20
CA ARG A 172 -7.71 -2.98 -8.66
C ARG A 172 -7.43 -4.44 -8.97
N LYS A 173 -8.13 -4.98 -9.97
CA LYS A 173 -7.74 -6.25 -10.60
C LYS A 173 -6.97 -5.98 -11.87
N LEU A 174 -5.75 -6.49 -11.95
CA LEU A 174 -4.88 -6.39 -13.12
C LEU A 174 -4.57 -7.78 -13.65
N LYS A 175 -4.54 -7.89 -14.98
CA LYS A 175 -4.14 -9.12 -15.66
C LYS A 175 -2.62 -9.14 -15.73
N VAL A 176 -1.99 -10.07 -15.01
CA VAL A 176 -0.56 -10.31 -15.12
C VAL A 176 -0.31 -11.06 -16.43
N VAL A 177 0.52 -10.48 -17.30
CA VAL A 177 0.90 -11.05 -18.59
C VAL A 177 2.39 -11.34 -18.64
N TYR A 178 2.75 -12.38 -19.39
CA TYR A 178 4.15 -12.73 -19.63
C TYR A 178 4.69 -11.94 -20.81
N VAL A 179 5.71 -11.11 -20.56
CA VAL A 179 6.41 -10.33 -21.59
C VAL A 179 7.90 -10.44 -21.31
N PRO A 180 8.62 -11.38 -21.99
CA PRO A 180 10.02 -11.69 -21.70
C PRO A 180 10.92 -10.47 -21.61
N LYS A 181 10.73 -9.54 -22.56
CA LYS A 181 11.54 -8.33 -22.69
C LYS A 181 11.39 -7.36 -21.50
N LEU A 182 10.18 -7.26 -20.95
CA LEU A 182 9.92 -6.43 -19.77
C LEU A 182 10.41 -7.14 -18.50
N GLN A 183 10.18 -8.44 -18.37
CA GLN A 183 10.63 -9.24 -17.22
C GLN A 183 12.14 -9.33 -17.09
N SER A 184 12.89 -9.34 -18.20
CA SER A 184 14.36 -9.37 -18.16
C SER A 184 14.97 -8.10 -17.57
N CYS A 185 14.22 -6.99 -17.53
CA CYS A 185 14.72 -5.67 -17.17
C CYS A 185 14.31 -5.20 -15.77
N ILE A 186 13.57 -6.05 -15.05
CA ILE A 186 13.08 -5.75 -13.70
C ILE A 186 13.24 -6.96 -12.79
N ARG A 187 13.51 -6.73 -11.52
CA ARG A 187 13.47 -7.75 -10.46
C ARG A 187 12.75 -7.18 -9.26
N ASP A 188 11.81 -7.93 -8.69
CA ASP A 188 10.96 -7.51 -7.57
C ASP A 188 10.25 -6.17 -7.84
N GLY A 189 9.52 -6.12 -8.94
CA GLY A 189 8.75 -4.95 -9.34
C GLY A 189 7.54 -5.28 -10.20
N ILE A 190 6.75 -4.25 -10.46
CA ILE A 190 5.55 -4.29 -11.29
C ILE A 190 5.67 -3.25 -12.41
N VAL A 191 5.39 -3.67 -13.65
CA VAL A 191 5.33 -2.81 -14.83
C VAL A 191 3.87 -2.56 -15.18
N PHE A 192 3.47 -1.29 -15.21
CA PHE A 192 2.14 -0.87 -15.59
C PHE A 192 2.09 -0.44 -17.04
N SER A 193 0.96 -0.73 -17.71
CA SER A 193 0.69 -0.19 -19.04
C SER A 193 0.75 1.35 -19.04
N SER A 194 1.41 1.90 -20.06
CA SER A 194 1.38 3.32 -20.41
C SER A 194 0.24 3.66 -21.38
N ASN A 195 -0.52 2.66 -21.85
CA ASN A 195 -1.65 2.83 -22.75
C ASN A 195 -2.95 3.11 -21.98
N GLY A 196 -3.90 3.75 -22.66
CA GLY A 196 -5.24 4.05 -22.13
C GLY A 196 -5.38 5.49 -21.63
N HIS A 197 -6.56 5.82 -21.09
CA HIS A 197 -6.87 7.19 -20.68
C HIS A 197 -6.31 7.55 -19.29
N ARG A 198 -6.39 6.60 -18.35
CA ARG A 198 -5.86 6.73 -16.99
C ARG A 198 -5.11 5.44 -16.65
N PRO A 199 -3.80 5.48 -16.38
CA PRO A 199 -3.04 4.27 -16.10
C PRO A 199 -3.39 3.72 -14.72
N SER A 200 -3.35 2.39 -14.57
CA SER A 200 -3.85 1.71 -13.37
C SER A 200 -3.15 2.11 -12.09
N PHE A 201 -1.85 2.45 -12.13
CA PHE A 201 -1.15 2.98 -10.96
C PHE A 201 -1.79 4.28 -10.44
N ASN A 202 -2.30 5.14 -11.34
CA ASN A 202 -2.97 6.38 -10.99
C ASN A 202 -4.43 6.18 -10.56
N GLU A 203 -5.06 5.07 -10.93
CA GLU A 203 -6.39 4.71 -10.43
C GLU A 203 -6.36 4.42 -8.92
N MET A 204 -5.22 3.95 -8.40
CA MET A 204 -4.99 3.66 -6.98
C MET A 204 -4.46 4.91 -6.26
N THR A 205 -5.27 5.60 -5.46
CA THR A 205 -4.86 6.75 -4.63
C THR A 205 -4.17 7.89 -5.39
N ARG A 206 -4.42 8.01 -6.71
CA ARG A 206 -3.70 8.93 -7.61
C ARG A 206 -2.17 8.80 -7.55
N ALA A 207 -1.67 7.59 -7.35
CA ALA A 207 -0.24 7.36 -7.31
C ALA A 207 0.46 7.82 -8.59
N ASP A 208 1.75 8.09 -8.44
CA ASP A 208 2.68 8.28 -9.55
C ASP A 208 3.76 7.17 -9.52
N LEU A 209 4.80 7.32 -10.34
CA LEU A 209 5.91 6.37 -10.43
C LEU A 209 7.23 7.03 -9.98
N ASP A 210 7.17 7.86 -8.94
CA ASP A 210 8.35 8.54 -8.40
C ASP A 210 9.16 7.65 -7.43
N GLY A 211 8.50 6.76 -6.70
CA GLY A 211 9.10 5.74 -5.84
C GLY A 211 8.09 4.92 -5.04
N TYR A 212 6.80 5.00 -5.39
CA TYR A 212 5.75 4.28 -4.69
C TYR A 212 5.90 2.76 -4.82
N GLN A 213 5.58 2.09 -3.72
CA GLN A 213 5.42 0.64 -3.66
C GLN A 213 3.95 0.27 -3.76
N TYR A 214 3.66 -0.78 -4.51
CA TYR A 214 2.34 -1.31 -4.75
C TYR A 214 2.22 -2.66 -4.08
N TRP A 215 1.11 -2.87 -3.40
CA TRP A 215 0.75 -4.14 -2.80
C TRP A 215 0.13 -4.98 -3.90
N ALA A 216 0.77 -6.08 -4.26
CA ALA A 216 0.27 -7.02 -5.25
C ALA A 216 0.11 -8.40 -4.62
N TYR A 217 -1.06 -8.98 -4.80
CA TYR A 217 -1.44 -10.31 -4.37
C TYR A 217 -2.02 -11.04 -5.56
N TRP A 218 -1.52 -12.24 -5.81
CA TRP A 218 -1.82 -13.03 -6.99
C TRP A 218 -2.20 -14.47 -6.64
N ASP A 219 -2.64 -14.65 -5.40
CA ASP A 219 -3.27 -15.86 -4.92
C ASP A 219 -4.77 -15.88 -5.24
N ASP A 220 -5.35 -17.07 -5.33
CA ASP A 220 -6.76 -17.29 -5.67
C ASP A 220 -7.71 -17.22 -4.47
N GLU A 221 -7.22 -16.98 -3.25
CA GLU A 221 -8.06 -16.79 -2.07
C GLU A 221 -8.90 -15.48 -2.09
N PHE A 222 -8.38 -14.39 -2.68
CA PHE A 222 -9.08 -13.11 -2.75
C PHE A 222 -9.89 -12.96 -4.04
N GLN A 223 -11.21 -13.07 -3.92
CA GLN A 223 -12.16 -12.99 -5.02
C GLN A 223 -12.98 -11.70 -4.93
N ILE A 224 -12.56 -10.66 -5.66
CA ILE A 224 -13.36 -9.42 -5.80
C ILE A 224 -14.31 -9.57 -6.98
N GLU A 225 -15.61 -9.64 -6.73
CA GLU A 225 -16.60 -9.84 -7.80
C GLU A 225 -16.69 -8.62 -8.71
N GLU A 226 -16.74 -7.42 -8.13
CA GLU A 226 -16.88 -6.16 -8.86
C GLU A 226 -15.80 -5.15 -8.48
N VAL A 227 -15.12 -4.60 -9.49
CA VAL A 227 -14.12 -3.53 -9.28
C VAL A 227 -14.84 -2.19 -9.26
N VAL A 228 -14.84 -1.55 -8.10
CA VAL A 228 -15.43 -0.21 -7.93
C VAL A 228 -14.65 0.83 -8.75
N LYS A 229 -15.38 1.81 -9.30
CA LYS A 229 -14.78 2.91 -10.06
C LYS A 229 -13.79 3.68 -9.18
N PRO A 230 -12.57 4.00 -9.67
CA PRO A 230 -11.60 4.72 -8.87
C PRO A 230 -12.06 6.16 -8.65
N LEU A 231 -11.72 6.72 -7.49
CA LEU A 231 -12.08 8.08 -7.17
C LEU A 231 -11.49 9.06 -8.21
N PHE A 232 -12.28 10.05 -8.59
CA PHE A 232 -11.88 11.10 -9.52
C PHE A 232 -12.24 12.47 -8.97
N TYR A 233 -11.25 13.36 -8.92
CA TYR A 233 -11.43 14.74 -8.48
C TYR A 233 -10.39 15.66 -9.14
N SER A 234 -10.74 16.95 -9.22
CA SER A 234 -9.88 18.00 -9.75
C SER A 234 -8.83 18.42 -8.72
N LEU A 235 -7.57 18.50 -9.15
CA LEU A 235 -6.48 18.99 -8.30
C LEU A 235 -6.68 20.47 -7.97
N ALA A 236 -6.36 20.84 -6.73
CA ALA A 236 -6.20 22.24 -6.40
C ALA A 236 -5.07 22.88 -7.21
N LYS A 237 -5.24 24.15 -7.54
CA LYS A 237 -4.19 24.94 -8.17
C LYS A 237 -3.02 25.06 -7.19
N LYS A 238 -1.81 24.77 -7.66
CA LYS A 238 -0.61 24.95 -6.85
C LYS A 238 -0.46 26.42 -6.47
N THR A 239 -0.23 26.66 -5.19
CA THR A 239 0.17 27.98 -4.70
C THR A 239 1.60 28.23 -5.15
N CYS A 240 1.81 29.34 -5.87
CA CYS A 240 3.13 29.76 -6.33
C CYS A 240 3.51 31.07 -5.65
N VAL A 241 4.77 31.18 -5.23
CA VAL A 241 5.35 32.41 -4.71
C VAL A 241 6.45 32.89 -5.66
N ASN A 242 6.55 34.19 -5.87
CA ASN A 242 7.55 34.76 -6.79
C ASN A 242 8.97 34.66 -6.23
N GLN A 243 9.10 34.64 -4.90
CA GLN A 243 10.38 34.53 -4.21
C GLN A 243 10.21 33.71 -2.94
N ILE A 244 11.13 32.78 -2.71
CA ILE A 244 11.20 32.01 -1.46
C ILE A 244 11.92 32.89 -0.42
N LYS A 245 11.24 33.15 0.70
CA LYS A 245 11.79 33.90 1.83
C LYS A 245 11.93 32.98 3.05
N ASN A 246 12.82 33.30 3.98
CA ASN A 246 13.05 32.49 5.17
C ASN A 246 11.78 32.34 6.01
N GLU A 247 10.93 33.37 6.08
CA GLU A 247 9.66 33.33 6.82
C GLU A 247 8.72 32.29 6.21
N LEU A 248 8.63 32.21 4.88
CA LEU A 248 7.82 31.19 4.18
C LEU A 248 8.32 29.77 4.44
N ILE A 249 9.65 29.59 4.58
CA ILE A 249 10.23 28.29 4.93
C ILE A 249 9.83 27.90 6.35
N VAL A 250 9.92 28.84 7.29
CA VAL A 250 9.51 28.61 8.70
C VAL A 250 8.03 28.26 8.77
N ASP A 251 7.16 29.05 8.12
CA ASP A 251 5.73 28.80 8.08
C ASP A 251 5.41 27.42 7.47
N HIS A 252 6.03 27.08 6.34
CA HIS A 252 5.83 25.78 5.70
C HIS A 252 6.23 24.60 6.59
N VAL A 253 7.35 24.71 7.31
CA VAL A 253 7.78 23.68 8.25
C VAL A 253 6.78 23.55 9.40
N LEU A 254 6.34 24.67 9.99
CA LEU A 254 5.36 24.66 11.08
C LEU A 254 4.01 24.08 10.64
N ASP A 255 3.54 24.43 9.45
CA ASP A 255 2.30 23.89 8.88
C ASP A 255 2.41 22.38 8.64
N THR A 256 3.56 21.91 8.15
CA THR A 256 3.82 20.47 7.95
C THR A 256 3.75 19.69 9.26
N PHE A 257 4.26 20.25 10.37
CA PHE A 257 4.17 19.60 11.68
C PHE A 257 2.78 19.63 12.29
N ARG A 258 1.94 20.60 11.92
CA ARG A 258 0.57 20.74 12.42
C ARG A 258 -0.47 19.99 11.58
N ASP A 259 -0.12 19.56 10.36
CA ASP A 259 -1.02 18.84 9.47
C ASP A 259 -1.35 17.44 9.99
N THR A 260 -2.42 17.36 10.78
CA THR A 260 -3.01 16.11 11.28
C THR A 260 -4.25 15.70 10.48
N ALA A 261 -4.58 16.40 9.40
CA ALA A 261 -5.82 16.18 8.66
C ALA A 261 -5.93 14.74 8.12
N PRO A 262 -4.91 14.16 7.45
CA PRO A 262 -4.98 12.78 6.97
C PRO A 262 -5.29 11.77 8.08
N ASP A 263 -4.69 11.94 9.25
CA ASP A 263 -4.85 11.01 10.38
C ASP A 263 -6.25 11.10 11.00
N ILE A 264 -6.78 12.31 11.15
CA ILE A 264 -8.15 12.53 11.64
C ILE A 264 -9.15 11.90 10.66
N ILE A 265 -8.97 12.12 9.36
CA ILE A 265 -9.86 11.59 8.31
C ILE A 265 -9.81 10.06 8.28
N ALA A 266 -8.60 9.47 8.24
CA ALA A 266 -8.43 8.02 8.16
C ALA A 266 -9.00 7.30 9.38
N ASN A 267 -8.81 7.85 10.59
CA ASN A 267 -9.40 7.28 11.81
C ASN A 267 -10.92 7.38 11.81
N THR A 268 -11.48 8.51 11.37
CA THR A 268 -12.92 8.71 11.25
C THR A 268 -13.51 7.71 10.26
N HIS A 269 -12.88 7.57 9.08
CA HIS A 269 -13.24 6.56 8.09
C HIS A 269 -13.24 5.14 8.68
N SER A 270 -12.18 4.74 9.41
CA SER A 270 -12.11 3.41 10.02
C SER A 270 -13.26 3.12 10.98
N VAL A 271 -13.69 4.10 11.79
CA VAL A 271 -14.85 3.93 12.69
C VAL A 271 -16.15 3.79 11.91
N ILE A 272 -16.36 4.63 10.90
CA ILE A 272 -17.59 4.62 10.09
C ILE A 272 -17.68 3.32 9.31
N ALA A 273 -16.60 2.93 8.64
CA ALA A 273 -16.52 1.68 7.91
C ALA A 273 -16.81 0.50 8.82
N ASP A 274 -16.33 0.50 10.06
CA ASP A 274 -16.60 -0.57 11.02
C ASP A 274 -18.10 -0.69 11.37
N LYS A 275 -18.75 0.46 11.61
CA LYS A 275 -20.13 0.54 12.14
C LYS A 275 -21.23 0.54 11.09
N HIS A 276 -20.96 1.07 9.91
CA HIS A 276 -21.97 1.25 8.87
C HIS A 276 -22.28 -0.10 8.19
N SER A 277 -23.56 -0.34 7.86
CA SER A 277 -23.98 -1.58 7.18
C SER A 277 -23.26 -1.78 5.85
N ASP A 278 -23.14 -0.69 5.09
CA ASP A 278 -22.47 -0.67 3.78
C ASP A 278 -20.94 -0.52 3.88
N GLY A 279 -20.39 -0.47 5.10
CA GLY A 279 -18.96 -0.35 5.34
C GLY A 279 -18.28 0.79 4.58
N THR A 280 -17.20 0.46 3.87
CA THR A 280 -16.41 1.37 3.02
C THR A 280 -17.15 1.82 1.75
N LEU A 281 -18.27 1.21 1.38
CA LEU A 281 -19.12 1.63 0.26
C LEU A 281 -20.14 2.71 0.65
N SER A 282 -20.23 3.06 1.94
CA SER A 282 -21.12 4.14 2.41
C SER A 282 -20.71 5.50 1.87
N LYS A 283 -21.68 6.41 1.73
CA LYS A 283 -21.44 7.79 1.29
C LYS A 283 -20.53 8.55 2.25
N GLU A 284 -20.66 8.29 3.55
CA GLU A 284 -19.81 8.86 4.59
C GLU A 284 -18.35 8.41 4.45
N CYS A 285 -18.11 7.14 4.11
CA CYS A 285 -16.76 6.64 3.82
C CYS A 285 -16.21 7.22 2.52
N GLU A 286 -17.02 7.33 1.46
CA GLU A 286 -16.62 7.97 0.20
C GLU A 286 -16.22 9.44 0.42
N GLU A 287 -16.97 10.18 1.24
CA GLU A 287 -16.64 11.56 1.63
C GLU A 287 -15.29 11.63 2.36
N CYS A 288 -15.06 10.73 3.32
CA CYS A 288 -13.77 10.64 4.00
C CYS A 288 -12.63 10.31 3.02
N ALA A 289 -12.84 9.36 2.11
CA ALA A 289 -11.83 8.96 1.13
C ALA A 289 -11.47 10.12 0.18
N LEU A 290 -12.46 10.92 -0.24
CA LEU A 290 -12.23 12.11 -1.06
C LEU A 290 -11.41 13.17 -0.33
N LEU A 291 -11.78 13.50 0.90
CA LEU A 291 -11.02 14.47 1.70
C LEU A 291 -9.62 13.97 2.04
N PHE A 292 -9.46 12.67 2.32
CA PHE A 292 -8.16 12.07 2.56
C PHE A 292 -7.24 12.21 1.34
N ALA A 293 -7.75 11.87 0.15
CA ALA A 293 -6.98 11.98 -1.08
C ALA A 293 -6.55 13.43 -1.34
N ARG A 294 -7.45 14.40 -1.14
CA ARG A 294 -7.12 15.83 -1.24
C ARG A 294 -6.09 16.26 -0.20
N ALA A 295 -6.18 15.77 1.04
CA ALA A 295 -5.22 16.09 2.10
C ALA A 295 -3.80 15.58 1.81
N ILE A 296 -3.67 14.41 1.18
CA ILE A 296 -2.36 13.93 0.72
C ILE A 296 -1.78 14.85 -0.39
N ASP A 297 -2.62 15.26 -1.34
CA ASP A 297 -2.22 16.15 -2.43
C ASP A 297 -1.98 17.61 -1.96
N ALA A 298 -2.63 18.04 -0.87
CA ALA A 298 -2.49 19.37 -0.28
C ALA A 298 -1.03 19.72 0.05
N ARG A 299 -0.22 18.74 0.45
CA ARG A 299 1.22 18.92 0.70
C ARG A 299 2.00 19.37 -0.53
N LYS A 300 1.51 19.03 -1.74
CA LYS A 300 2.11 19.41 -3.02
C LYS A 300 1.47 20.68 -3.62
N THR A 301 0.26 21.04 -3.20
CA THR A 301 -0.52 22.14 -3.80
C THR A 301 -0.65 23.37 -2.89
N GLY A 302 -0.49 23.21 -1.57
CA GLY A 302 -0.82 24.22 -0.56
C GLY A 302 -2.32 24.38 -0.34
N GLU A 303 -3.13 23.38 -0.71
CA GLU A 303 -4.58 23.42 -0.46
C GLU A 303 -4.88 23.38 1.05
N ASN A 304 -5.78 24.24 1.51
CA ASN A 304 -6.30 24.16 2.88
C ASN A 304 -7.52 23.21 2.92
N ILE A 305 -7.40 22.12 3.68
CA ILE A 305 -8.45 21.10 3.78
C ILE A 305 -9.47 21.47 4.85
N ASN A 306 -10.72 21.70 4.44
CA ASN A 306 -11.81 21.97 5.35
C ASN A 306 -12.33 20.66 5.98
N LEU A 307 -12.17 20.52 7.29
CA LEU A 307 -12.58 19.35 8.07
C LEU A 307 -14.00 19.45 8.64
N THR A 308 -14.79 20.48 8.32
CA THR A 308 -16.14 20.69 8.90
C THR A 308 -17.05 19.48 8.70
N SER A 309 -17.02 18.83 7.54
CA SER A 309 -17.82 17.62 7.34
C SER A 309 -17.31 16.43 8.14
N ILE A 310 -16.00 16.27 8.26
CA ILE A 310 -15.37 15.25 9.10
C ILE A 310 -15.72 15.45 10.57
N MET A 311 -15.74 16.69 11.07
CA MET A 311 -16.18 16.98 12.44
C MET A 311 -17.63 16.55 12.68
N ARG A 312 -18.54 16.79 11.72
CA ARG A 312 -19.93 16.30 11.80
C ARG A 312 -20.00 14.77 11.82
N LEU A 313 -19.14 14.10 11.06
CA LEU A 313 -19.07 12.64 11.07
C LEU A 313 -18.49 12.09 12.38
N ILE A 314 -17.50 12.76 12.96
CA ILE A 314 -16.98 12.45 14.29
C ILE A 314 -18.10 12.55 15.31
N ASP A 315 -18.86 13.65 15.32
CA ASP A 315 -19.99 13.86 16.24
C ASP A 315 -21.15 12.86 16.05
N LYS A 316 -21.26 12.26 14.87
CA LYS A 316 -22.27 11.24 14.56
C LYS A 316 -21.83 9.82 14.89
N TYR A 317 -20.56 9.48 14.68
CA TYR A 317 -20.08 8.09 14.71
C TYR A 317 -18.98 7.79 15.72
N CYS A 318 -18.21 8.77 16.19
CA CYS A 318 -16.95 8.56 16.92
C CYS A 318 -17.04 8.80 18.44
N GLN A 319 -18.20 8.57 19.06
CA GLN A 319 -18.40 8.67 20.52
C GLN A 319 -17.91 7.39 21.23
N ILE A 320 -18.05 6.25 20.54
CA ILE A 320 -17.64 4.93 20.98
C ILE A 320 -16.82 4.28 19.87
N TYR A 321 -15.80 3.51 20.21
CA TYR A 321 -14.87 2.94 19.22
C TYR A 321 -14.93 1.41 19.19
N PRO A 322 -14.68 0.78 18.02
CA PRO A 322 -14.36 -0.64 17.95
C PRO A 322 -13.14 -0.94 18.82
N GLU A 323 -13.11 -2.11 19.45
CA GLU A 323 -12.05 -2.45 20.39
C GLU A 323 -10.71 -2.64 19.67
N TRP A 324 -10.73 -3.18 18.45
CA TRP A 324 -9.52 -3.35 17.62
C TRP A 324 -8.77 -2.04 17.34
N MET A 325 -9.43 -0.88 17.41
CA MET A 325 -8.76 0.41 17.21
C MET A 325 -7.93 0.87 18.42
N MET A 326 -8.06 0.21 19.58
CA MET A 326 -7.23 0.41 20.78
C MET A 326 -7.06 1.87 21.23
N LYS A 327 -8.10 2.71 21.11
CA LYS A 327 -8.04 4.11 21.59
C LYS A 327 -8.16 4.17 23.12
N PHE A 328 -7.01 4.21 23.80
CA PHE A 328 -6.93 4.32 25.26
C PHE A 328 -7.79 5.48 25.80
N GLY A 329 -8.57 5.19 26.84
CA GLY A 329 -9.42 6.18 27.52
C GLY A 329 -10.72 6.53 26.79
N THR A 330 -11.01 5.96 25.61
CA THR A 330 -12.30 6.14 24.94
C THR A 330 -13.26 4.98 25.24
N PRO A 331 -14.58 5.24 25.32
CA PRO A 331 -15.56 4.16 25.49
C PRO A 331 -15.52 3.19 24.31
N LYS A 332 -15.53 1.89 24.63
CA LYS A 332 -15.62 0.80 23.64
C LYS A 332 -17.08 0.50 23.29
N MET A 333 -17.31 -0.08 22.12
CA MET A 333 -18.64 -0.59 21.74
C MET A 333 -19.06 -1.76 22.65
N ASP A 334 -20.34 -1.75 23.06
CA ASP A 334 -21.00 -2.83 23.79
C ASP A 334 -22.43 -3.01 23.24
N PRO A 335 -22.78 -4.14 22.59
CA PRO A 335 -21.92 -5.30 22.33
C PRO A 335 -20.76 -5.00 21.36
N PRO A 336 -19.70 -5.83 21.35
CA PRO A 336 -18.58 -5.67 20.42
C PRO A 336 -19.00 -5.69 18.95
N SER A 337 -18.20 -5.04 18.09
CA SER A 337 -18.44 -5.03 16.65
C SER A 337 -18.39 -6.44 16.05
N MET A 338 -19.16 -6.65 14.99
CA MET A 338 -19.17 -7.89 14.22
C MET A 338 -18.33 -7.79 12.94
N SER A 339 -17.57 -6.70 12.78
CA SER A 339 -16.69 -6.52 11.63
C SER A 339 -15.55 -7.54 11.61
N ILE A 340 -15.01 -7.80 10.43
CA ILE A 340 -13.86 -8.70 10.28
C ILE A 340 -12.65 -8.27 11.11
N ASN A 341 -12.38 -6.96 11.22
CA ASN A 341 -11.26 -6.47 12.03
C ASN A 341 -11.45 -6.79 13.51
N GLU A 342 -12.67 -6.68 14.03
CA GLU A 342 -12.99 -7.02 15.42
C GLU A 342 -12.90 -8.53 15.67
N ILE A 343 -13.32 -9.36 14.71
CA ILE A 343 -13.20 -10.82 14.77
C ILE A 343 -11.72 -11.23 14.82
N LEU A 344 -10.91 -10.73 13.90
CA LEU A 344 -9.48 -11.03 13.81
C LEU A 344 -8.71 -10.52 15.04
N HIS A 345 -9.10 -9.36 15.57
CA HIS A 345 -8.51 -8.80 16.78
C HIS A 345 -8.72 -9.71 17.99
N ARG A 346 -9.96 -10.13 18.24
CA ARG A 346 -10.31 -11.04 19.34
C ARG A 346 -9.62 -12.40 19.20
N LYS A 347 -9.63 -12.97 17.99
CA LYS A 347 -8.92 -14.22 17.70
C LYS A 347 -7.42 -14.14 18.01
N ALA A 348 -6.78 -13.00 17.77
CA ALA A 348 -5.37 -12.76 18.10
C ALA A 348 -5.12 -12.38 19.57
N GLN A 349 -6.15 -12.10 20.36
CA GLN A 349 -6.04 -11.97 21.82
C GLN A 349 -6.07 -13.35 22.50
N ASP A 350 -6.84 -14.28 21.96
CA ASP A 350 -7.04 -15.62 22.50
C ASP A 350 -5.89 -16.61 22.15
N ALA A 351 -5.04 -16.26 21.17
CA ALA A 351 -3.88 -17.03 20.72
C ALA A 351 -2.56 -16.59 21.40
#